data_AF-D3Z0J6-F1
#
_entry.id   AF-D3Z0J6-F1
#
_cell.length_a   1.000
_cell.length_b   1.000
_cell.length_c   1.000
_cell.angle_alpha   90.00
_cell.angle_beta   90.00
_cell.angle_gamma   90.00
#
_symmetry.space_group_name_H-M   'P 1'
#
loop_
_entity.id
_entity.type
_entity.pdbx_description
1 polymer ?
#
loop_
_entity_poly.entity_id
_entity_poly.type
_entity_poly.pdbx_seq_one_letter_code
_entity_poly.pdbx_strand_id
1 'polypeptide(L)'
;MMEQRSRDPGAVRNPQNQYPSELMRRFELYFRGPSSSKPRVIREVRADSVGKLLTVRGIVTRVSEVKPRMVVATYTCDQCGAETYQPIQSPTFMPLIMCPSQECQTNRSG
;
A
#
# COMPACT_ATOMS: atom_id res chain seq x y z
N MET A 1 7.56 14.57 -8.79
CA MET A 1 7.42 14.69 -10.26
C MET A 1 6.06 14.28 -10.80
N MET A 2 5.31 13.33 -10.21
CA MET A 2 3.89 13.08 -10.58
C MET A 2 2.93 14.15 -10.04
N GLU A 3 3.06 14.55 -8.77
CA GLU A 3 2.28 15.67 -8.19
C GLU A 3 2.55 17.05 -8.80
N GLN A 4 3.65 17.22 -9.55
CA GLN A 4 4.03 18.53 -10.10
C GLN A 4 3.52 18.76 -11.51
N ARG A 5 3.02 17.71 -12.21
CA ARG A 5 2.52 17.82 -13.59
C ARG A 5 1.06 18.27 -13.69
N SER A 6 0.30 18.26 -12.59
CA SER A 6 -1.08 18.77 -12.51
C SER A 6 -1.21 19.96 -11.56
N ARG A 7 -0.22 20.85 -11.52
CA ARG A 7 -0.33 22.10 -10.76
C ARG A 7 -1.04 23.16 -11.60
N ASP A 8 -2.36 23.18 -11.55
CA ASP A 8 -3.11 24.41 -11.82
C ASP A 8 -3.05 25.30 -10.56
N PRO A 9 -2.48 26.52 -10.64
CA PRO A 9 -2.25 27.38 -9.46
C PRO A 9 -3.53 27.93 -8.79
N GLY A 10 -4.74 27.53 -9.24
CA GLY A 10 -6.02 28.04 -8.74
C GLY A 10 -7.04 26.98 -8.27
N ALA A 11 -6.72 25.68 -8.32
CA ALA A 11 -7.67 24.64 -7.92
C ALA A 11 -7.70 24.45 -6.39
N VAL A 12 -8.85 24.68 -5.77
CA VAL A 12 -9.09 24.41 -4.34
C VAL A 12 -8.92 22.91 -4.11
N ARG A 13 -7.84 22.52 -3.42
CA ARG A 13 -7.53 21.10 -3.15
C ARG A 13 -8.58 20.54 -2.20
N ASN A 14 -9.43 19.64 -2.69
CA ASN A 14 -10.29 18.85 -1.81
C ASN A 14 -9.37 17.87 -1.03
N PRO A 15 -9.34 17.89 0.32
CA PRO A 15 -8.42 17.06 1.12
C PRO A 15 -8.53 15.55 0.84
N GLN A 16 -9.68 15.14 0.30
CA GLN A 16 -9.99 13.76 -0.08
C GLN A 16 -9.29 13.30 -1.35
N ASN A 17 -8.71 14.21 -2.15
CA ASN A 17 -8.06 13.89 -3.43
C ASN A 17 -6.51 13.97 -3.34
N GLN A 18 -5.95 13.79 -2.15
CA GLN A 18 -4.51 13.77 -1.95
C GLN A 18 -3.96 12.37 -2.27
N TYR A 19 -2.94 12.30 -3.13
CA TYR A 19 -2.28 11.04 -3.43
C TYR A 19 -1.70 10.41 -2.16
N PRO A 20 -1.98 9.13 -1.88
CA PRO A 20 -1.40 8.45 -0.72
C PRO A 20 0.12 8.37 -0.89
N SER A 21 0.84 8.50 0.23
CA SER A 21 2.30 8.50 0.23
C SER A 21 2.90 7.21 -0.34
N GLU A 22 2.16 6.11 -0.19
CA GLU A 22 2.44 4.77 -0.71
C GLU A 22 2.48 4.73 -2.23
N LEU A 23 1.65 5.54 -2.91
CA LEU A 23 1.65 5.64 -4.37
C LEU A 23 2.85 6.43 -4.89
N MET A 24 3.32 7.40 -4.11
CA MET A 24 4.44 8.27 -4.48
C MET A 24 5.81 7.68 -4.14
N ARG A 25 5.88 6.66 -3.27
CA ARG A 25 7.11 5.96 -2.87
C ARG A 25 7.49 4.90 -3.92
N ARG A 26 8.46 5.23 -4.78
CA ARG A 26 9.05 4.30 -5.77
C ARG A 26 10.32 3.59 -5.27
N PHE A 27 10.47 3.47 -3.96
CA PHE A 27 11.62 2.83 -3.33
C PHE A 27 11.15 2.03 -2.11
N GLU A 28 11.94 1.02 -1.75
CA GLU A 28 11.71 0.20 -0.56
C GLU A 28 12.91 0.31 0.37
N LEU A 29 12.64 0.29 1.67
CA LEU A 29 13.68 0.33 2.70
C LEU A 29 13.75 -1.04 3.37
N TYR A 30 14.97 -1.54 3.51
CA TYR A 30 15.25 -2.83 4.13
C TYR A 30 16.16 -2.65 5.33
N PHE A 31 15.82 -3.32 6.44
CA PHE A 31 16.71 -3.42 7.58
C PHE A 31 17.64 -4.61 7.40
N ARG A 32 18.94 -4.36 7.44
CA ARG A 32 19.94 -5.41 7.58
C ARG A 32 20.11 -5.72 9.06
N GLY A 33 19.99 -7.00 9.43
CA GLY A 33 20.26 -7.44 10.80
C GLY A 33 21.68 -7.04 11.24
N PRO A 34 21.88 -6.63 12.50
CA PRO A 34 23.20 -6.24 12.98
C PRO A 34 24.15 -7.44 12.95
N SER A 35 25.43 -7.24 12.69
CA SER A 35 26.43 -8.34 12.64
C SER A 35 26.56 -9.12 13.95
N SER A 36 26.12 -8.53 15.07
CA SER A 36 26.05 -9.18 16.38
C SER A 36 24.90 -10.19 16.50
N SER A 37 23.86 -10.07 15.65
CA SER A 37 22.71 -10.98 15.71
C SER A 37 23.09 -12.37 15.22
N LYS A 38 23.04 -13.35 16.13
CA LYS A 38 23.29 -14.76 15.82
C LYS A 38 22.05 -15.37 15.15
N PRO A 39 22.21 -16.13 14.05
CA PRO A 39 21.10 -16.87 13.46
C PRO A 39 20.52 -17.88 14.44
N ARG A 40 19.19 -17.90 14.58
CA ARG A 40 18.45 -18.87 15.41
C ARG A 40 17.97 -20.06 14.60
N VAL A 41 17.78 -21.19 15.26
CA VAL A 41 17.14 -22.38 14.68
C VAL A 41 15.62 -22.21 14.73
N ILE A 42 14.87 -22.71 13.74
CA ILE A 42 13.40 -22.55 13.66
C ILE A 42 12.70 -22.97 14.97
N ARG A 43 13.19 -24.01 15.64
CA ARG A 43 12.63 -24.54 16.90
C ARG A 43 12.74 -23.58 18.08
N GLU A 44 13.64 -22.60 18.02
CA GLU A 44 13.87 -21.60 19.07
C GLU A 44 12.99 -20.35 18.93
N VAL A 45 12.31 -20.19 17.79
CA VAL A 45 11.41 -19.06 17.56
C VAL A 45 10.10 -19.30 18.30
N ARG A 46 9.84 -18.53 19.36
CA ARG A 46 8.66 -18.65 20.23
C ARG A 46 7.86 -17.33 20.26
N ALA A 47 6.78 -17.29 21.05
CA ALA A 47 5.93 -16.10 21.17
C ALA A 47 6.66 -14.85 21.68
N ASP A 48 7.75 -15.03 22.44
CA ASP A 48 8.64 -13.96 22.92
C ASP A 48 9.34 -13.17 21.78
N SER A 49 9.33 -13.74 20.58
CA SER A 49 10.03 -13.28 19.39
C SER A 49 9.11 -12.49 18.44
N VAL A 50 7.81 -12.41 18.74
CA VAL A 50 6.82 -11.68 17.93
C VAL A 50 7.11 -10.18 17.95
N GLY A 51 7.12 -9.55 16.76
CA GLY A 51 7.40 -8.12 16.59
C GLY A 51 8.89 -7.72 16.62
N LYS A 52 9.82 -8.68 16.67
CA LYS A 52 11.28 -8.42 16.70
C LYS A 52 11.95 -8.82 15.38
N LEU A 53 13.03 -8.12 15.02
CA LEU A 53 13.87 -8.48 13.89
C LEU A 53 14.78 -9.67 14.26
N LEU A 54 14.72 -10.76 13.49
CA LEU A 54 15.45 -11.99 13.75
C LEU A 54 16.09 -12.53 12.47
N THR A 55 17.14 -13.33 12.64
CA THR A 55 17.80 -14.05 11.54
C THR A 55 17.63 -15.54 11.79
N VAL A 56 17.16 -16.29 10.78
CA VAL A 56 16.91 -17.73 10.87
C VAL A 56 17.71 -18.44 9.78
N ARG A 57 18.21 -19.64 10.09
CA ARG A 57 18.90 -20.52 9.12
C ARG A 57 18.07 -21.76 8.84
N GLY A 58 17.95 -22.15 7.57
CA GLY A 58 17.20 -23.34 7.14
C GLY A 58 17.43 -23.69 5.68
N ILE A 59 16.76 -24.74 5.20
CA ILE A 59 16.77 -25.18 3.80
C ILE A 59 15.45 -24.77 3.17
N VAL A 60 15.50 -24.14 1.98
CA VAL A 60 14.31 -23.74 1.22
C VAL A 60 13.77 -24.97 0.50
N THR A 61 12.54 -25.38 0.81
CA THR A 61 11.91 -26.60 0.24
C THR A 61 10.97 -26.31 -0.92
N ARG A 62 10.30 -25.16 -0.92
CA ARG A 62 9.35 -24.76 -1.97
C ARG A 62 9.40 -23.24 -2.15
N VAL A 63 9.44 -22.81 -3.41
CA VAL A 63 9.36 -21.41 -3.81
C VAL A 63 8.16 -21.26 -4.75
N SER A 64 7.37 -20.21 -4.56
CA SER A 64 6.29 -19.86 -5.49
C SER A 64 6.78 -18.96 -6.60
N GLU A 65 6.11 -19.00 -7.75
CA GLU A 65 6.34 -18.03 -8.83
C GLU A 65 6.02 -16.60 -8.40
N VAL A 66 6.67 -15.64 -9.05
CA VAL A 66 6.46 -14.21 -8.80
C VAL A 66 5.08 -13.82 -9.34
N LYS A 67 4.24 -13.28 -8.44
CA LYS A 67 2.93 -12.72 -8.78
C LYS A 67 2.87 -11.26 -8.34
N PRO A 68 2.27 -10.36 -9.13
CA PRO A 68 2.11 -8.97 -8.74
C PRO A 68 1.21 -8.86 -7.50
N ARG A 69 1.61 -8.01 -6.56
CA ARG A 69 0.82 -7.67 -5.36
C ARG A 69 0.40 -6.21 -5.45
N MET A 70 -0.89 -5.96 -5.29
CA MET A 70 -1.43 -4.60 -5.27
C MET A 70 -1.14 -3.91 -3.93
N VAL A 71 -0.65 -2.67 -3.97
CA VAL A 71 -0.34 -1.84 -2.80
C VAL A 71 -1.34 -0.70 -2.64
N VAL A 72 -1.73 -0.06 -3.75
CA VAL A 72 -2.76 0.98 -3.80
C VAL A 72 -3.70 0.63 -4.94
N ALA A 73 -4.99 0.55 -4.66
CA ALA A 73 -6.03 0.45 -5.66
C ALA A 73 -6.49 1.85 -6.05
N THR A 74 -6.42 2.18 -7.33
CA THR A 74 -6.94 3.44 -7.89
C THR A 74 -8.23 3.15 -8.62
N TYR A 75 -9.31 3.80 -8.22
CA TYR A 75 -10.62 3.73 -8.85
C TYR A 75 -10.88 5.04 -9.57
N THR A 76 -11.38 4.96 -10.80
CA THR A 76 -11.81 6.12 -11.58
C THR A 76 -13.31 6.04 -11.78
N CYS A 77 -14.03 7.09 -11.39
CA CYS A 77 -15.47 7.19 -11.64
C CYS A 77 -15.71 7.57 -13.11
N ASP A 78 -16.59 6.83 -13.78
CA ASP A 78 -17.04 7.09 -15.15
C ASP A 78 -17.94 8.33 -15.27
N GLN A 79 -18.69 8.66 -14.22
CA GLN A 79 -19.63 9.79 -14.21
C GLN A 79 -18.94 11.15 -13.99
N CYS A 80 -18.09 11.26 -12.96
CA CYS A 80 -17.43 12.52 -12.60
C CYS A 80 -15.94 12.57 -12.97
N GLY A 81 -15.34 11.47 -13.43
CA GLY A 81 -13.91 11.41 -13.75
C GLY A 81 -12.98 11.48 -12.54
N ALA A 82 -13.51 11.55 -11.31
CA ALA A 82 -12.70 11.62 -10.10
C ALA A 82 -11.96 10.31 -9.83
N GLU A 83 -10.71 10.43 -9.37
CA GLU A 83 -9.90 9.30 -8.92
C GLU A 83 -10.03 9.13 -7.39
N THR A 84 -10.07 7.89 -6.92
CA THR A 84 -10.10 7.54 -5.49
C THR A 84 -9.04 6.49 -5.21
N TYR A 85 -8.28 6.67 -4.14
CA TYR A 85 -7.16 5.79 -3.78
C TYR A 85 -7.46 5.01 -2.50
N GLN A 86 -7.32 3.69 -2.55
CA GLN A 86 -7.46 2.79 -1.39
C GLN A 86 -6.14 2.05 -1.13
N PRO A 87 -5.42 2.36 -0.03
CA PRO A 87 -4.24 1.60 0.38
C PRO A 87 -4.61 0.19 0.86
N ILE A 88 -3.89 -0.83 0.40
CA ILE A 88 -4.13 -2.24 0.70
C ILE A 88 -3.10 -2.76 1.70
N GLN A 89 -3.52 -3.01 2.94
CA GLN A 89 -2.65 -3.55 3.99
C GLN A 89 -2.73 -5.08 4.10
N SER A 90 -3.90 -5.64 3.81
CA SER A 90 -4.22 -7.06 4.01
C SER A 90 -4.18 -7.86 2.70
N PRO A 91 -4.00 -9.20 2.77
CA PRO A 91 -4.04 -10.06 1.57
C PRO A 91 -5.39 -10.05 0.84
N THR A 92 -6.47 -9.77 1.57
CA THR A 92 -7.82 -9.60 1.05
C THR A 92 -8.30 -8.19 1.39
N PHE A 93 -9.06 -7.58 0.49
CA PHE A 93 -9.64 -6.25 0.69
C PHE A 93 -11.00 -6.17 -0.02
N MET A 94 -11.87 -5.26 0.44
CA MET A 94 -13.16 -4.98 -0.18
C MET A 94 -13.02 -3.76 -1.10
N PRO A 95 -13.35 -3.86 -2.40
CA PRO A 95 -13.32 -2.73 -3.31
C PRO A 95 -14.31 -1.63 -2.92
N LEU A 96 -13.95 -0.38 -3.24
CA LEU A 96 -14.90 0.73 -3.15
C LEU A 96 -15.85 0.69 -4.33
N ILE A 97 -17.15 0.59 -4.04
CA ILE A 97 -18.23 0.57 -5.03
C ILE A 97 -18.91 1.93 -5.21
N MET A 98 -18.76 2.84 -4.24
CA MET A 98 -19.38 4.16 -4.28
C MET A 98 -18.29 5.23 -4.43
N CYS A 99 -18.53 6.19 -5.32
CA CYS A 99 -17.65 7.32 -5.50
C CYS A 99 -17.79 8.32 -4.34
N PRO A 100 -16.70 8.66 -3.61
CA PRO A 100 -16.74 9.63 -2.53
C PRO A 100 -16.73 11.09 -3.01
N SER A 101 -16.77 11.35 -4.32
CA SER A 101 -16.75 12.71 -4.87
C SER A 101 -18.02 13.48 -4.50
N GLN A 102 -17.88 14.78 -4.21
CA GLN A 102 -19.03 15.62 -3.91
C GLN A 102 -19.99 15.73 -5.10
N GLU A 103 -19.48 15.66 -6.33
CA GLU A 103 -20.30 15.71 -7.55
C GLU A 103 -21.25 14.52 -7.64
N CYS A 104 -20.77 13.29 -7.45
CA CYS A 104 -21.63 12.10 -7.48
C CYS A 104 -22.53 12.00 -6.25
N GLN A 105 -22.06 12.45 -5.08
CA GLN A 105 -22.90 12.49 -3.87
C GLN A 105 -24.06 13.49 -4.00
N THR A 106 -23.82 14.66 -4.58
CA THR A 106 -24.85 15.69 -4.76
C THR A 106 -25.86 15.30 -5.85
N ASN A 107 -25.37 14.71 -6.94
CA ASN A 107 -26.21 14.31 -8.08
C ASN A 107 -26.91 12.95 -7.89
N ARG A 108 -26.65 12.23 -6.78
CA ARG A 108 -27.14 10.86 -6.52
C ARG A 108 -26.89 9.88 -7.68
N SER A 109 -25.83 10.10 -8.44
CA SER A 109 -25.32 9.17 -9.43
C SER A 109 -24.43 8.17 -8.71
N GLY A 110 -25.10 7.26 -7.98
CA GLY A 110 -24.49 6.14 -7.27
C GLY A 110 -24.29 4.93 -8.16
#